data_AF-A0A520JBN7-F1
#
_entry.id   AF-A0A520JBN7-F1
#
_cell.length_a   1.000
_cell.length_b   1.000
_cell.length_c   1.000
_cell.angle_alpha   90.00
_cell.angle_beta   90.00
_cell.angle_gamma   90.00
#
_symmetry.space_group_name_H-M   'P 1'
#
loop_
_entity.id
_entity.type
_entity.pdbx_description
1 polymer ?
#
loop_
_entity_poly.entity_id
_entity_poly.type
_entity_poly.pdbx_seq_one_letter_code
_entity_poly.pdbx_strand_id
1 'polypeptide(L)'
;MPVATTWLAIDGHVASAPLLIVAVAALGIVAIVGWGAKRLICDPYVDTVVRMEGLAAGDLATPIRHTASTDCVGRMTKAMDVFRRNGEVVKEAGAAQEQVVGALGQGLARLAASDLSHRIERPFPADYERLRIDYNQAMDAV
;
A
#
# COMPACT_ATOMS: atom_id res chain seq x y z
N MET A 1 35.05 24.07 70.68
CA MET A 1 34.64 25.05 69.64
C MET A 1 35.76 25.12 68.59
N PRO A 2 35.47 25.16 67.28
CA PRO A 2 34.81 24.14 66.48
C PRO A 2 35.72 23.66 65.32
N VAL A 3 35.97 22.35 65.12
CA VAL A 3 35.29 21.41 64.18
C VAL A 3 35.07 21.83 62.70
N ALA A 4 35.53 23.00 62.24
CA ALA A 4 35.15 23.53 60.92
C ALA A 4 36.09 23.19 59.74
N THR A 5 37.28 22.61 59.95
CA THR A 5 38.29 22.48 58.87
C THR A 5 38.41 21.09 58.25
N THR A 6 37.73 20.07 58.78
CA THR A 6 37.85 18.69 58.25
C THR A 6 36.84 18.36 57.15
N TRP A 7 35.91 19.25 56.83
CA TRP A 7 34.90 19.05 55.76
C TRP A 7 35.40 19.31 54.34
N LEU A 8 36.64 19.78 54.17
CA LEU A 8 37.19 20.18 52.86
C LEU A 8 38.01 19.08 52.15
N ALA A 9 38.01 17.84 52.64
CA ALA A 9 38.87 16.78 52.11
C ALA A 9 38.15 15.47 51.69
N ILE A 10 36.81 15.43 51.64
CA ILE A 10 36.08 14.20 51.26
C ILE A 10 35.38 14.27 49.88
N ASP A 11 35.15 15.43 49.26
CA ASP A 11 34.36 15.49 48.02
C ASP A 11 35.17 15.63 46.73
N GLY A 12 36.32 14.95 46.64
CA GLY A 12 37.12 14.92 45.40
C GLY A 12 36.65 13.91 44.36
N HIS A 13 35.88 12.89 44.74
CA HIS A 13 35.50 11.78 43.86
C HIS A 13 33.99 11.41 43.90
N VAL A 14 33.21 11.96 44.83
CA VAL A 14 31.78 11.64 44.98
C VAL A 14 30.84 12.69 44.38
N ALA A 15 31.34 13.88 44.03
CA ALA A 15 30.56 14.91 43.32
C ALA A 15 30.36 14.59 41.82
N SER A 16 31.15 13.67 41.24
CA SER A 16 31.00 13.24 39.83
C SER A 16 29.91 12.19 39.64
N ALA A 17 29.66 11.33 40.64
CA ALA A 17 28.67 10.26 40.56
C ALA A 17 27.23 10.75 40.30
N PRO A 18 26.67 11.72 41.07
CA PRO A 18 25.32 12.21 40.80
C PRO A 18 25.23 12.99 39.48
N LEU A 19 26.30 13.72 39.09
CA LEU A 19 26.39 14.43 37.82
C LEU A 19 26.39 13.48 36.61
N LEU A 20 27.13 12.37 36.70
CA LEU A 20 27.14 11.32 35.68
C LEU A 20 25.78 10.63 35.57
N ILE A 21 25.10 10.37 36.68
CA ILE A 21 23.75 9.78 36.67
C ILE A 21 22.76 10.72 35.96
N VAL A 22 22.79 12.02 36.26
CA VAL A 22 21.92 13.01 35.60
C VAL A 22 22.24 13.11 34.11
N ALA A 23 23.52 13.11 33.73
CA ALA A 23 23.93 13.15 32.33
C ALA A 23 23.46 11.90 31.55
N VAL A 24 23.62 10.71 32.12
CA VAL A 24 23.15 9.45 31.52
C VAL A 24 21.63 9.42 31.44
N ALA A 25 20.92 9.87 32.48
CA ALA A 25 19.46 9.96 32.47
C ALA A 25 18.97 10.94 31.39
N ALA A 26 19.60 12.10 31.24
CA ALA A 26 19.25 13.07 30.20
C ALA A 26 19.46 12.49 28.79
N LEU A 27 20.59 11.82 28.54
CA LEU A 27 20.84 11.13 27.27
C LEU A 27 19.81 10.01 27.03
N GLY A 28 19.46 9.26 28.07
CA GLY A 28 18.42 8.23 28.02
C GLY A 28 17.06 8.81 27.62
N ILE A 29 16.65 9.93 28.20
CA ILE A 29 15.39 10.61 27.87
C ILE A 29 15.40 11.09 26.41
N VAL A 30 16.48 11.72 25.95
CA VAL A 30 16.60 12.16 24.54
C VAL A 30 16.50 10.96 23.59
N ALA A 31 17.17 9.86 23.91
CA ALA A 31 17.08 8.64 23.11
C ALA A 31 15.66 8.05 23.10
N ILE A 32 14.98 8.02 24.25
CA ILE A 32 13.59 7.52 24.37
C ILE A 32 12.63 8.40 23.57
N VAL A 33 12.72 9.72 23.71
CA VAL A 33 11.87 10.66 22.97
C VAL A 33 12.14 10.58 21.47
N GLY A 34 13.41 10.51 21.05
CA GLY A 34 13.77 10.35 19.64
C GLY A 34 13.25 9.02 19.06
N TRP A 35 13.37 7.94 19.81
CA TRP A 35 12.82 6.63 19.42
C TRP A 35 11.29 6.65 19.35
N GLY A 36 10.62 7.27 20.32
CA GLY A 36 9.17 7.44 20.35
C GLY A 36 8.66 8.28 19.18
N ALA A 37 9.29 9.43 18.91
CA ALA A 37 8.94 10.31 17.80
C ALA A 37 9.09 9.61 16.45
N LYS A 38 10.17 8.84 16.28
CA LYS A 38 10.37 8.04 15.07
C LYS A 38 9.22 7.06 14.85
N ARG A 39 8.87 6.25 15.86
CA ARG A 39 7.84 5.20 15.73
C ARG A 39 6.41 5.72 15.67
N LEU A 40 6.12 6.82 16.36
CA LEU A 40 4.76 7.35 16.46
C LEU A 40 4.41 8.34 15.35
N ILE A 41 5.41 8.95 14.69
CA ILE A 41 5.19 10.03 13.71
C ILE A 41 5.87 9.72 12.38
N CYS A 42 7.20 9.55 12.36
CA CYS A 42 7.96 9.44 11.11
C CYS A 42 7.63 8.15 10.36
N ASP A 43 7.64 7.02 11.06
CA ASP A 43 7.37 5.70 10.48
C ASP A 43 5.98 5.64 9.82
N PRO A 44 4.85 5.99 10.49
CA PRO A 44 3.54 5.94 9.85
C PRO A 44 3.39 6.95 8.70
N TYR A 45 4.07 8.11 8.75
CA TYR A 45 4.02 9.08 7.65
C TYR A 45 4.69 8.54 6.39
N VAL A 46 5.95 8.09 6.52
CA VAL A 46 6.71 7.54 5.39
C VAL A 46 6.04 6.29 4.82
N ASP A 47 5.43 5.47 5.68
CA ASP A 47 4.70 4.27 5.26
C ASP A 47 3.60 4.58 4.24
N THR A 48 2.84 5.66 4.46
CA THR A 48 1.77 6.07 3.54
C THR A 48 2.28 6.57 2.20
N VAL A 49 3.44 7.24 2.17
CA VAL A 49 4.09 7.70 0.94
C VAL A 49 4.54 6.51 0.11
N VAL A 50 5.31 5.60 0.71
CA VAL A 50 5.81 4.39 0.02
C VAL A 50 4.64 3.53 -0.48
N ARG A 51 3.55 3.47 0.27
CA ARG A 51 2.36 2.73 -0.15
C ARG A 51 1.65 3.40 -1.34
N MET A 52 1.61 4.72 -1.40
CA MET A 52 1.07 5.44 -2.56
C MET A 52 1.95 5.23 -3.80
N GLU A 53 3.27 5.24 -3.65
CA GLU A 53 4.22 4.93 -4.73
C GLU A 53 4.00 3.51 -5.26
N GLY A 54 3.84 2.53 -4.37
CA GLY A 54 3.49 1.16 -4.76
C GLY A 54 2.16 1.09 -5.51
N LEU A 55 1.14 1.83 -5.07
CA LEU A 55 -0.15 1.89 -5.75
C LEU A 55 -0.02 2.49 -7.16
N ALA A 56 0.77 3.55 -7.30
CA ALA A 56 1.06 4.18 -8.59
C ALA A 56 1.86 3.26 -9.52
N ALA A 57 2.69 2.38 -8.98
CA ALA A 57 3.38 1.32 -9.73
C ALA A 57 2.46 0.12 -10.09
N GLY A 58 1.19 0.16 -9.72
CA GLY A 58 0.21 -0.91 -10.00
C GLY A 58 0.20 -2.05 -8.98
N ASP A 59 0.90 -1.92 -7.86
CA ASP A 59 0.81 -2.88 -6.75
C ASP A 59 -0.49 -2.65 -5.97
N LEU A 60 -1.51 -3.41 -6.37
CA LEU A 60 -2.82 -3.47 -5.72
C LEU A 60 -2.88 -4.58 -4.63
N ALA A 61 -1.90 -5.49 -4.61
CA ALA A 61 -1.93 -6.67 -3.76
C ALA A 61 -1.50 -6.35 -2.32
N THR A 62 -0.51 -5.47 -2.14
CA THR A 62 0.00 -5.13 -0.80
C THR A 62 -1.06 -4.35 0.01
N PRO A 63 -1.34 -4.75 1.26
CA PRO A 63 -2.31 -4.04 2.09
C PRO A 63 -1.81 -2.66 2.49
N ILE A 64 -2.75 -1.71 2.57
CA ILE A 64 -2.48 -0.38 3.11
C ILE A 64 -2.56 -0.45 4.64
N ARG A 65 -1.44 -0.15 5.32
CA ARG A 65 -1.37 -0.11 6.78
C ARG A 65 -2.00 1.18 7.33
N HIS A 66 -2.15 1.25 8.65
CA HIS A 66 -2.62 2.44 9.39
C HIS A 66 -4.05 2.93 9.05
N THR A 67 -4.86 2.10 8.38
CA THR A 67 -6.28 2.42 8.09
C THR A 67 -7.15 2.53 9.34
N ALA A 68 -6.70 2.00 10.48
CA ALA A 68 -7.37 2.13 11.77
C ALA A 68 -7.03 3.44 12.52
N SER A 69 -6.07 4.23 12.03
CA SER A 69 -5.71 5.51 12.66
C SER A 69 -6.89 6.49 12.61
N THR A 70 -7.03 7.30 13.66
CA THR A 70 -8.13 8.28 13.82
C THR A 70 -7.75 9.70 13.40
N ASP A 71 -6.53 9.87 12.90
CA ASP A 71 -5.96 11.15 12.51
C ASP A 71 -6.01 11.38 10.98
N CYS A 72 -5.29 12.40 10.51
CA CYS A 72 -5.16 12.71 9.08
C CYS A 72 -4.55 11.54 8.28
N VAL A 73 -3.57 10.83 8.85
CA VAL A 73 -2.93 9.68 8.21
C VAL A 73 -3.95 8.55 8.03
N GLY A 74 -4.78 8.30 9.03
CA GLY A 74 -5.90 7.37 8.94
C GLY A 74 -6.91 7.71 7.85
N ARG A 75 -7.24 9.00 7.69
CA ARG A 75 -8.12 9.43 6.58
C ARG A 75 -7.48 9.23 5.21
N MET A 76 -6.20 9.54 5.07
CA MET A 76 -5.48 9.36 3.80
C MET A 76 -5.37 7.87 3.42
N THR A 77 -5.01 7.01 4.37
CA THR A 77 -4.87 5.56 4.13
C THR A 77 -6.20 4.89 3.80
N LYS A 78 -7.31 5.31 4.42
CA LYS A 78 -8.66 4.87 4.01
C LYS A 78 -8.98 5.26 2.58
N ALA A 79 -8.65 6.49 2.17
CA ALA A 79 -8.86 6.93 0.79
C ALA A 79 -7.99 6.14 -0.19
N MET A 80 -6.72 5.89 0.15
CA MET A 80 -5.83 5.02 -0.62
C MET A 80 -6.43 3.61 -0.79
N ASP A 81 -7.12 3.07 0.22
CA ASP A 81 -7.74 1.75 0.12
C ASP A 81 -8.93 1.72 -0.84
N VAL A 82 -9.71 2.80 -0.89
CA VAL A 82 -10.74 2.96 -1.92
C VAL A 82 -10.10 3.03 -3.31
N PHE A 83 -9.02 3.82 -3.48
CA PHE A 83 -8.33 3.89 -4.76
C PHE A 83 -7.77 2.54 -5.21
N ARG A 84 -7.22 1.76 -4.27
CA ARG A 84 -6.73 0.40 -4.53
C ARG A 84 -7.84 -0.51 -5.05
N ARG A 85 -8.97 -0.57 -4.36
CA ARG A 85 -10.13 -1.38 -4.76
C ARG A 85 -10.68 -0.94 -6.11
N ASN A 86 -10.75 0.36 -6.38
CA ASN A 86 -11.16 0.87 -7.68
C ASN A 86 -10.16 0.46 -8.78
N GLY A 87 -8.86 0.46 -8.47
CA GLY A 87 -7.82 -0.06 -9.36
C GLY A 87 -8.01 -1.54 -9.68
N GLU A 88 -8.42 -2.36 -8.70
CA GLU A 88 -8.70 -3.79 -8.91
C GLU A 88 -9.89 -3.97 -9.86
N VAL A 89 -10.98 -3.23 -9.64
CA VAL A 89 -12.16 -3.25 -10.52
C VAL A 89 -11.80 -2.84 -11.96
N VAL A 90 -11.01 -1.78 -12.13
CA VAL A 90 -10.56 -1.33 -13.46
C VAL A 90 -9.67 -2.37 -14.13
N LYS A 91 -8.78 -3.02 -13.37
CA LYS A 91 -7.91 -4.09 -13.89
C LYS A 91 -8.73 -5.31 -14.35
N GLU A 92 -9.72 -5.73 -13.57
CA GLU A 92 -10.62 -6.83 -13.93
C GLU A 92 -11.46 -6.50 -15.16
N ALA A 93 -12.02 -5.28 -15.22
CA ALA A 93 -12.77 -4.81 -16.38
C ALA A 93 -11.89 -4.76 -17.65
N GLY A 94 -10.63 -4.34 -17.53
CA GLY A 94 -9.66 -4.34 -18.63
C GLY A 94 -9.38 -5.76 -19.15
N ALA A 95 -9.15 -6.72 -18.24
CA ALA A 95 -8.93 -8.12 -18.62
C ALA A 95 -10.15 -8.75 -19.31
N ALA A 96 -11.35 -8.46 -18.80
CA ALA A 96 -12.61 -8.85 -19.43
C ALA A 96 -12.74 -8.30 -20.86
N GLN A 97 -12.45 -7.01 -21.06
CA GLN A 97 -12.50 -6.37 -22.37
C GLN A 97 -11.46 -6.97 -23.33
N GLU A 98 -10.22 -7.19 -22.87
CA GLU A 98 -9.15 -7.80 -23.68
C GLU A 98 -9.55 -9.20 -24.16
N GLN A 99 -10.16 -10.03 -23.30
CA GLN A 99 -10.69 -11.33 -23.69
C GLN A 99 -11.72 -11.21 -24.83
N VAL A 100 -12.67 -10.30 -24.68
CA VAL A 100 -13.77 -10.10 -25.66
C VAL A 100 -13.21 -9.62 -27.00
N VAL A 101 -12.38 -8.58 -26.98
CA VAL A 101 -11.75 -8.02 -28.19
C VAL A 101 -10.86 -9.05 -28.86
N GLY A 102 -10.07 -9.80 -28.09
CA GLY A 102 -9.21 -10.87 -28.62
C GLY A 102 -9.99 -11.99 -29.29
N ALA A 103 -11.08 -12.46 -28.68
CA ALA A 103 -11.92 -13.50 -29.24
C ALA A 103 -12.67 -13.05 -30.51
N LEU A 104 -13.26 -11.86 -30.50
CA LEU A 104 -13.91 -11.29 -31.69
C LEU A 104 -12.90 -11.05 -32.82
N GLY A 105 -11.71 -10.53 -32.51
CA GLY A 105 -10.63 -10.34 -33.49
C GLY A 105 -10.20 -11.64 -34.15
N GLN A 106 -10.07 -12.73 -33.37
CA GLN A 106 -9.78 -14.06 -33.91
C GLN A 106 -10.90 -14.58 -34.81
N GLY A 107 -12.16 -14.41 -34.39
CA GLY A 107 -13.32 -14.82 -35.19
C GLY A 107 -13.42 -14.07 -36.51
N LEU A 108 -13.18 -12.75 -36.50
CA LEU A 108 -13.19 -11.92 -37.72
C LEU A 108 -12.01 -12.25 -38.66
N ALA A 109 -10.83 -12.58 -38.11
CA ALA A 109 -9.68 -12.99 -38.91
C ALA A 109 -9.95 -14.32 -39.65
N ARG A 110 -10.61 -15.27 -38.99
CA ARG A 110 -11.03 -16.54 -39.61
C ARG A 110 -12.08 -16.33 -40.68
N LEU A 111 -13.06 -15.47 -40.41
CA LEU A 111 -14.07 -15.07 -41.40
C LEU A 111 -13.41 -14.46 -42.65
N ALA A 112 -12.43 -13.58 -42.49
CA ALA A 112 -11.67 -13.00 -43.62
C ALA A 112 -10.89 -14.06 -44.40
N ALA A 113 -10.46 -15.14 -43.75
CA ALA A 113 -9.86 -16.31 -44.37
C ALA A 113 -10.89 -17.29 -44.95
N SER A 114 -12.17 -16.90 -45.06
CA SER A 114 -13.29 -17.72 -45.52
C SER A 114 -13.57 -18.97 -44.65
N ASP A 115 -13.12 -18.98 -43.38
CA ASP A 115 -13.53 -19.97 -42.38
C ASP A 115 -14.81 -19.49 -41.66
N LEU A 116 -15.96 -19.95 -42.17
CA LEU A 116 -17.29 -19.68 -41.61
C LEU A 116 -17.71 -20.68 -40.53
N SER A 117 -16.88 -21.69 -40.24
CA SER A 117 -17.20 -22.76 -39.28
C SER A 117 -16.86 -22.37 -37.85
N HIS A 118 -16.08 -21.31 -37.65
CA HIS A 118 -15.64 -20.91 -36.33
C HIS A 118 -16.80 -20.36 -35.48
N ARG A 119 -16.80 -20.74 -34.20
CA ARG A 119 -17.73 -20.24 -33.19
C ARG A 119 -16.94 -19.84 -31.95
N ILE A 120 -17.43 -18.82 -31.26
CA ILE A 120 -16.86 -18.39 -29.98
C ILE A 120 -17.58 -19.17 -28.87
N GLU A 121 -16.89 -20.18 -28.35
CA GLU A 121 -17.45 -21.11 -27.35
C GLU A 121 -17.30 -20.62 -25.91
N ARG A 122 -16.18 -19.96 -25.60
CA ARG A 122 -15.92 -19.50 -24.22
C ARG A 122 -16.91 -18.37 -23.89
N PRO A 123 -17.71 -18.52 -22.81
CA PRO A 123 -18.61 -17.46 -22.38
C PRO A 123 -17.84 -16.18 -22.09
N PHE A 124 -18.42 -15.05 -22.48
CA PHE A 124 -17.91 -13.75 -22.09
C PHE A 124 -18.49 -13.36 -20.72
N PRO A 125 -17.88 -12.38 -20.04
CA PRO A 125 -18.50 -11.74 -18.90
C PRO A 125 -19.92 -11.26 -19.24
N ALA A 126 -20.81 -11.23 -18.25
CA ALA A 126 -22.25 -11.02 -18.44
C ALA A 126 -22.55 -9.79 -19.32
N ASP A 127 -21.81 -8.70 -19.14
CA ASP A 127 -21.98 -7.44 -19.88
C ASP A 127 -21.68 -7.56 -21.39
N TYR A 128 -20.89 -8.56 -21.80
CA TYR A 128 -20.44 -8.76 -23.18
C TYR A 128 -21.00 -10.03 -23.84
N GLU A 129 -21.69 -10.89 -23.10
CA GLU A 129 -22.18 -12.19 -23.59
C GLU A 129 -23.07 -12.06 -24.83
N ARG A 130 -23.80 -10.95 -24.94
CA ARG A 130 -24.60 -10.64 -26.13
C ARG A 130 -23.77 -10.61 -27.42
N LEU A 131 -22.55 -10.09 -27.38
CA LEU A 131 -21.65 -10.02 -28.55
C LEU A 131 -21.26 -11.41 -29.05
N ARG A 132 -21.03 -12.36 -28.13
CA ARG A 132 -20.71 -13.74 -28.46
C ARG A 132 -21.90 -14.42 -29.16
N ILE A 133 -23.09 -14.24 -28.60
CA ILE A 133 -24.35 -14.78 -29.14
C ILE A 133 -24.59 -14.22 -30.54
N ASP A 134 -24.54 -12.90 -30.70
CA ASP A 134 -24.82 -12.25 -31.98
C ASP A 134 -23.79 -12.65 -33.06
N TYR A 135 -22.50 -12.78 -32.70
CA TYR A 135 -21.47 -13.31 -33.62
C TYR A 135 -21.79 -14.73 -34.08
N ASN A 136 -22.08 -15.64 -33.15
CA ASN A 136 -22.36 -17.04 -33.49
C ASN A 136 -23.64 -17.16 -34.33
N GLN A 137 -24.69 -16.40 -34.00
CA GLN A 137 -25.92 -16.36 -34.80
C GLN A 137 -25.67 -15.87 -36.23
N ALA A 138 -24.83 -14.85 -36.40
CA ALA A 138 -24.47 -14.38 -37.74
C ALA A 138 -23.74 -15.46 -38.55
N MET A 139 -22.88 -16.25 -37.90
CA MET A 139 -22.18 -17.36 -38.57
C MET A 139 -23.09 -18.56 -38.85
N ASP A 140 -24.17 -18.75 -38.09
CA ASP A 140 -25.18 -19.79 -38.36
C ASP A 140 -26.13 -19.43 -39.51
N ALA A 141 -26.19 -18.16 -39.89
CA ALA A 141 -27.06 -17.65 -40.94
C ALA A 141 -26.45 -17.68 -42.36
N VAL A 142 -25.17 -18.08 -42.48
CA VAL A 142 -24.42 -18.17 -43.75
C VAL A 142 -24.18 -19.63 -44.10
#